data_AF-A0A498D426-F1
#
_entry.id   AF-A0A498D426-F1
#
_cell.length_a   1.000
_cell.length_b   1.000
_cell.length_c   1.000
_cell.angle_alpha   90.00
_cell.angle_beta   90.00
_cell.angle_gamma   90.00
#
_symmetry.space_group_name_H-M   'P 1'
#
loop_
_entity.id
_entity.type
_entity.pdbx_description
1 polymer ?
#
loop_
_entity_poly.entity_id
_entity_poly.type
_entity_poly.pdbx_seq_one_letter_code
_entity_poly.pdbx_strand_id
1 'polypeptide(L)'
;MTCTIADLLMDGETVFHGVSSHLPMVAMQLAKHMHAPNLVHLNIPGGVNPTTIKNASYSSAGADLVGAAEAYFPLEEIFDLSMRGKLDTAFLSGVQFDINGNVNASVIGDYHKPKVRLPGGAGSAVLIPTAKKVIIWRTKHDPRTFVNEVDFVTTRGNIWKIITPLCVFVYKNGKLHLESIHPHTTLEEVEKQTGFPLLYDELTYTNEPSIQQLQKLKEIDPKDYRSLEFLS
;
A
#
# COMPACT_ATOMS: atom_id res chain seq x y z
N MET A 1 1.53 6.19 9.40
CA MET A 1 1.38 5.62 8.02
C MET A 1 2.65 5.70 7.18
N THR A 2 3.06 6.83 6.60
CA THR A 2 4.22 6.87 5.67
C THR A 2 5.51 6.34 6.28
N CYS A 3 5.88 6.79 7.49
CA CYS A 3 7.06 6.28 8.18
C CYS A 3 6.92 4.79 8.52
N THR A 4 5.75 4.38 9.03
CA THR A 4 5.43 2.96 9.26
C THR A 4 5.66 2.11 8.00
N ILE A 5 5.24 2.59 6.83
CA ILE A 5 5.46 1.88 5.56
C ILE A 5 6.94 1.86 5.20
N ALA A 6 7.65 2.98 5.34
CA ALA A 6 9.07 3.06 5.05
C ALA A 6 9.89 2.07 5.90
N ASP A 7 9.56 1.95 7.19
CA ASP A 7 10.26 1.06 8.13
C ASP A 7 10.06 -0.44 7.82
N LEU A 8 9.05 -0.79 7.02
CA LEU A 8 8.78 -2.16 6.59
C LEU A 8 9.56 -2.58 5.33
N LEU A 9 10.18 -1.61 4.64
CA LEU A 9 10.96 -1.84 3.44
C LEU A 9 12.40 -2.14 3.80
N MET A 10 12.97 -3.16 3.17
CA MET A 10 14.34 -3.61 3.46
C MET A 10 15.32 -3.13 2.39
N ASP A 11 16.58 -2.96 2.79
CA ASP A 11 17.65 -2.64 1.86
C ASP A 11 17.80 -3.72 0.78
N GLY A 12 17.94 -3.31 -0.48
CA GLY A 12 18.08 -4.22 -1.63
C GLY A 12 16.78 -4.84 -2.15
N GLU A 13 15.61 -4.57 -1.55
CA GLU A 13 14.33 -5.07 -2.09
C GLU A 13 13.96 -4.42 -3.42
N THR A 14 13.38 -5.19 -4.33
CA THR A 14 12.64 -4.68 -5.49
C THR A 14 11.22 -4.32 -5.09
N VAL A 15 10.89 -3.04 -5.16
CA VAL A 15 9.63 -2.51 -4.62
C VAL A 15 8.87 -1.75 -5.70
N PHE A 16 7.64 -2.17 -5.96
CA PHE A 16 6.77 -1.59 -6.98
C PHE A 16 5.60 -0.83 -6.37
N HIS A 17 5.24 0.33 -6.94
CA HIS A 17 3.96 0.99 -6.69
C HIS A 17 3.17 1.28 -7.97
N GLY A 18 1.83 1.20 -7.82
CA GLY A 18 0.86 1.39 -8.88
C GLY A 18 0.52 2.85 -9.22
N VAL A 19 -0.73 3.06 -9.67
CA VAL A 19 -1.34 4.39 -9.85
C VAL A 19 -2.00 4.84 -8.56
N SER A 20 -2.22 6.15 -8.42
CA SER A 20 -2.86 6.76 -7.24
C SER A 20 -2.19 6.33 -5.92
N SER A 21 -0.85 6.33 -5.91
CA SER A 21 -0.02 5.78 -4.84
C SER A 21 1.11 6.74 -4.42
N HIS A 22 0.78 8.01 -4.18
CA HIS A 22 1.70 9.00 -3.65
C HIS A 22 2.29 8.59 -2.30
N LEU A 23 1.49 8.03 -1.40
CA LEU A 23 1.92 7.63 -0.07
C LEU A 23 2.97 6.51 -0.12
N PRO A 24 2.76 5.39 -0.84
CA PRO A 24 3.82 4.40 -1.10
C PRO A 24 5.07 4.99 -1.77
N MET A 25 4.90 5.82 -2.80
CA MET A 25 6.00 6.44 -3.53
C MET A 25 6.89 7.28 -2.60
N VAL A 26 6.28 8.07 -1.72
CA VAL A 26 7.00 8.86 -0.70
C VAL A 26 7.65 7.94 0.35
N ALA A 27 6.98 6.87 0.77
CA ALA A 27 7.55 5.93 1.75
C ALA A 27 8.78 5.18 1.20
N MET A 28 8.77 4.80 -0.08
CA MET A 28 9.93 4.19 -0.75
C MET A 28 11.12 5.15 -0.81
N GLN A 29 10.87 6.41 -1.15
CA GLN A 29 11.91 7.44 -1.13
C GLN A 29 12.43 7.70 0.29
N LEU A 30 11.56 7.70 1.30
CA LEU A 30 11.98 7.84 2.69
C LEU A 30 12.88 6.68 3.11
N ALA A 31 12.50 5.43 2.82
CA ALA A 31 13.32 4.27 3.12
C ALA A 31 14.71 4.36 2.47
N LYS A 32 14.78 4.72 1.18
CA LYS A 32 16.05 4.92 0.44
C LYS A 32 16.97 5.96 1.08
N HIS A 33 16.41 7.03 1.63
CA HIS A 33 17.20 8.10 2.25
C HIS A 33 17.51 7.89 3.73
N MET A 34 17.06 6.76 4.31
CA MET A 34 17.21 6.46 5.74
C MET A 34 18.02 5.18 5.94
N HIS A 35 17.45 4.02 5.64
CA HIS A 35 18.02 2.71 6.00
C HIS A 35 18.11 1.71 4.84
N ALA A 36 17.52 2.01 3.68
CA ALA A 36 17.43 1.11 2.54
C ALA A 36 17.99 1.72 1.23
N PRO A 37 19.24 2.22 1.21
CA PRO A 37 19.79 2.95 0.06
C PRO A 37 19.76 2.16 -1.26
N ASN A 38 19.92 0.83 -1.19
CA ASN A 38 19.95 -0.10 -2.33
C ASN A 38 18.57 -0.64 -2.73
N LEU A 39 17.49 -0.20 -2.07
CA LEU A 39 16.12 -0.52 -2.51
C LEU A 39 15.90 -0.08 -3.97
N VAL A 40 15.33 -0.96 -4.79
CA VAL A 40 15.02 -0.69 -6.20
C VAL A 40 13.59 -0.18 -6.31
N HIS A 41 13.42 1.09 -6.65
CA HIS A 41 12.12 1.75 -6.81
C HIS A 41 11.61 1.52 -8.23
N LEU A 42 10.58 0.69 -8.37
CA LEU A 42 9.83 0.45 -9.60
C LEU A 42 8.47 1.16 -9.56
N ASN A 43 8.01 1.69 -10.69
CA ASN A 43 6.73 2.40 -10.80
C ASN A 43 6.06 2.13 -12.15
N ILE A 44 4.77 2.43 -12.25
CA ILE A 44 3.97 2.18 -13.45
C ILE A 44 4.51 2.82 -14.73
N PRO A 45 4.97 4.08 -14.74
CA PRO A 45 5.56 4.69 -15.94
C PRO A 45 6.82 3.98 -16.46
N GLY A 46 7.45 3.16 -15.63
CA GLY A 46 8.63 2.37 -15.97
C GLY A 46 9.96 3.04 -15.64
N GLY A 47 9.97 4.15 -14.89
CA GLY A 47 11.21 4.76 -14.41
C GLY A 47 11.80 3.95 -13.27
N VAL A 48 13.06 3.51 -13.36
CA VAL A 48 13.76 2.84 -12.25
C VAL A 48 14.51 3.88 -11.43
N ASN A 49 14.37 3.82 -10.10
CA ASN A 49 15.07 4.70 -9.15
C ASN A 49 15.00 6.19 -9.54
N PRO A 50 13.79 6.78 -9.64
CA PRO A 50 13.69 8.21 -9.88
C PRO A 50 14.45 8.98 -8.80
N THR A 51 15.39 9.82 -9.22
CA THR A 51 16.25 10.64 -8.33
C THR A 51 15.45 11.65 -7.49
N THR A 52 14.24 11.99 -7.93
CA THR A 52 13.33 12.87 -7.21
C THR A 52 11.88 12.58 -7.57
N ILE A 53 10.98 12.78 -6.60
CA ILE A 53 9.52 12.71 -6.78
C ILE A 53 8.85 14.08 -6.59
N LYS A 54 9.63 15.15 -6.38
CA LYS A 54 9.13 16.50 -6.03
C LYS A 54 8.23 17.12 -7.11
N ASN A 55 8.35 16.63 -8.34
CA ASN A 55 7.59 17.10 -9.50
C ASN A 55 6.35 16.25 -9.79
N ALA A 56 6.16 15.12 -9.09
CA ALA A 56 5.01 14.20 -9.23
C ALA A 56 3.70 14.77 -8.62
N SER A 57 3.48 16.06 -8.85
CA SER A 57 2.44 16.90 -8.28
C SER A 57 1.03 16.51 -8.67
N TYR A 58 0.87 16.09 -9.92
CA TYR A 58 -0.41 15.74 -10.50
C TYR A 58 -0.69 14.24 -10.42
N SER A 59 0.35 13.42 -10.53
CA SER A 59 0.20 11.97 -10.67
C SER A 59 1.40 11.22 -10.12
N SER A 60 1.11 10.16 -9.37
CA SER A 60 2.07 9.11 -8.98
C SER A 60 2.49 8.21 -10.15
N ALA A 61 1.94 8.46 -11.35
CA ALA A 61 2.30 7.83 -12.61
C ALA A 61 2.63 8.87 -13.70
N GLY A 62 3.19 10.02 -13.31
CA GLY A 62 3.59 11.07 -14.25
C GLY A 62 4.90 10.75 -15.00
N ALA A 63 5.08 11.37 -16.17
CA ALA A 63 6.30 11.22 -16.98
C ALA A 63 7.57 11.72 -16.28
N ASP A 64 7.45 12.58 -15.27
CA ASP A 64 8.56 13.06 -14.44
C ASP A 64 9.33 11.92 -13.78
N LEU A 65 8.65 10.82 -13.44
CA LEU A 65 9.29 9.64 -12.85
C LEU A 65 10.23 8.94 -13.85
N VAL A 66 9.94 9.00 -15.15
CA VAL A 66 10.81 8.48 -16.20
C VAL A 66 11.94 9.47 -16.49
N GLY A 67 11.63 10.76 -16.56
CA GLY A 67 12.63 11.81 -16.82
C GLY A 67 13.72 11.92 -15.76
N ALA A 68 13.42 11.51 -14.51
CA ALA A 68 14.36 11.50 -13.39
C ALA A 68 14.98 10.12 -13.11
N ALA A 69 14.69 9.10 -13.92
CA ALA A 69 15.08 7.71 -13.69
C ALA A 69 16.53 7.40 -14.10
N GLU A 70 17.10 6.38 -13.45
CA GLU A 70 18.40 5.81 -13.78
C GLU A 70 18.33 4.84 -14.97
N ALA A 71 17.16 4.20 -15.16
CA ALA A 71 16.89 3.28 -16.25
C ALA A 71 15.39 3.24 -16.57
N TYR A 72 15.06 2.64 -17.72
CA TYR A 72 13.69 2.34 -18.11
C TYR A 72 13.42 0.83 -17.98
N PHE A 73 12.34 0.47 -17.30
CA PHE A 73 11.89 -0.90 -17.07
C PHE A 73 10.36 -0.95 -17.23
N PRO A 74 9.86 -1.40 -18.38
CA PRO A 74 8.46 -1.24 -18.74
C PRO A 74 7.53 -2.15 -17.92
N LEU A 75 6.24 -1.84 -17.94
CA LEU A 75 5.25 -2.47 -17.05
C LEU A 75 5.11 -3.98 -17.29
N GLU A 76 5.23 -4.45 -18.52
CA GLU A 76 5.23 -5.88 -18.86
C GLU A 76 6.36 -6.64 -18.15
N GLU A 77 7.54 -6.04 -18.06
CA GLU A 77 8.69 -6.64 -17.37
C GLU A 77 8.47 -6.69 -15.85
N ILE A 78 7.69 -5.76 -15.27
CA ILE A 78 7.29 -5.79 -13.86
C ILE A 78 6.38 -6.99 -13.59
N PHE A 79 5.42 -7.26 -14.48
CA PHE A 79 4.58 -8.45 -14.38
C PHE A 79 5.41 -9.72 -14.53
N ASP A 80 6.33 -9.80 -15.49
CA ASP A 80 7.22 -10.94 -15.68
C ASP A 80 8.18 -11.14 -14.50
N LEU A 81 8.68 -10.05 -13.91
CA LEU A 81 9.50 -10.09 -12.69
C LEU A 81 8.70 -10.69 -11.52
N SER A 82 7.43 -10.26 -11.36
CA SER A 82 6.53 -10.80 -10.35
C SER A 82 6.18 -12.27 -10.59
N MET A 83 5.82 -12.66 -11.82
CA MET A 83 5.52 -14.06 -12.18
C MET A 83 6.70 -15.00 -11.93
N ARG A 84 7.94 -14.50 -12.08
CA ARG A 84 9.17 -15.25 -11.79
C ARG A 84 9.50 -15.30 -10.29
N GLY A 85 8.65 -14.76 -9.42
CA GLY A 85 8.86 -14.71 -7.97
C GLY A 85 10.02 -13.79 -7.57
N LYS A 86 10.36 -12.80 -8.40
CA LYS A 86 11.51 -11.90 -8.18
C LYS A 86 11.12 -10.50 -7.71
N LEU A 87 9.85 -10.11 -7.80
CA LEU A 87 9.35 -8.86 -7.22
C LEU A 87 9.14 -9.06 -5.71
N ASP A 88 9.95 -8.39 -4.89
CA ASP A 88 9.92 -8.56 -3.44
C ASP A 88 8.67 -7.96 -2.82
N THR A 89 8.44 -6.68 -3.07
CA THR A 89 7.32 -5.94 -2.46
C THR A 89 6.50 -5.25 -3.54
N ALA A 90 5.18 -5.42 -3.49
CA ALA A 90 4.28 -4.64 -4.31
C ALA A 90 3.26 -3.90 -3.44
N PHE A 91 3.11 -2.60 -3.70
CA PHE A 91 2.07 -1.78 -3.14
C PHE A 91 0.84 -1.85 -4.04
N LEU A 92 -0.25 -2.42 -3.51
CA LEU A 92 -1.57 -2.45 -4.15
C LEU A 92 -2.65 -1.85 -3.23
N SER A 93 -3.84 -1.60 -3.77
CA SER A 93 -4.99 -1.13 -2.98
C SER A 93 -6.30 -1.81 -3.41
N GLY A 94 -7.36 -1.49 -2.69
CA GLY A 94 -8.71 -2.01 -2.86
C GLY A 94 -9.76 -1.14 -2.16
N VAL A 95 -11.01 -1.56 -2.23
CA VAL A 95 -12.18 -0.84 -1.70
C VAL A 95 -12.85 -1.59 -0.56
N GLN A 96 -12.99 -2.92 -0.66
CA GLN A 96 -13.38 -3.76 0.47
C GLN A 96 -12.31 -4.81 0.78
N PHE A 97 -12.19 -5.13 2.06
CA PHE A 97 -11.32 -6.16 2.60
C PHE A 97 -12.10 -6.96 3.63
N ASP A 98 -11.94 -8.29 3.62
CA ASP A 98 -12.48 -9.14 4.66
C ASP A 98 -11.39 -9.81 5.49
N ILE A 99 -11.79 -10.46 6.58
CA ILE A 99 -10.88 -11.13 7.51
C ILE A 99 -10.06 -12.25 6.84
N ASN A 100 -10.52 -12.81 5.71
CA ASN A 100 -9.84 -13.89 5.01
C ASN A 100 -8.75 -13.38 4.04
N GLY A 101 -8.57 -12.06 3.94
CA GLY A 101 -7.61 -11.43 3.03
C GLY A 101 -8.13 -11.34 1.59
N ASN A 102 -9.44 -11.41 1.37
CA ASN A 102 -10.00 -11.09 0.06
C ASN A 102 -10.00 -9.57 -0.16
N VAL A 103 -9.74 -9.17 -1.40
CA VAL A 103 -9.73 -7.76 -1.82
C VAL A 103 -10.77 -7.55 -2.90
N ASN A 104 -11.61 -6.55 -2.73
CA ASN A 104 -12.54 -6.08 -3.75
C ASN A 104 -12.15 -4.72 -4.28
N ALA A 105 -11.97 -4.63 -5.59
CA ALA A 105 -11.82 -3.40 -6.34
C ALA A 105 -12.73 -3.40 -7.59
N SER A 106 -13.70 -4.31 -7.69
CA SER A 106 -14.51 -4.50 -8.89
C SER A 106 -15.95 -4.00 -8.75
N VAL A 107 -16.68 -4.45 -7.71
CA VAL A 107 -18.14 -4.24 -7.63
C VAL A 107 -18.61 -4.14 -6.20
N ILE A 108 -19.52 -3.20 -5.92
CA ILE A 108 -20.33 -3.20 -4.70
C ILE A 108 -21.76 -3.64 -5.05
N GLY A 109 -22.30 -4.58 -4.29
CA GLY A 109 -23.58 -5.25 -4.51
C GLY A 109 -23.51 -6.40 -5.53
N ASP A 110 -24.67 -6.75 -6.09
CA ASP A 110 -24.80 -7.85 -7.06
C ASP A 110 -23.94 -7.64 -8.32
N TYR A 111 -23.26 -8.68 -8.79
CA TYR A 111 -22.35 -8.57 -9.92
C TYR A 111 -23.04 -8.23 -11.24
N HIS A 112 -24.25 -8.75 -11.48
CA HIS A 112 -25.01 -8.53 -12.71
C HIS A 112 -25.80 -7.22 -12.69
N LYS A 113 -26.15 -6.72 -11.49
CA LYS A 113 -26.82 -5.45 -11.24
C LYS A 113 -26.10 -4.66 -10.13
N PRO A 114 -24.90 -4.14 -10.42
CA PRO A 114 -24.04 -3.51 -9.42
C PRO A 114 -24.69 -2.24 -8.86
N LYS A 115 -24.58 -2.06 -7.54
CA LYS A 115 -24.90 -0.76 -6.92
C LYS A 115 -23.84 0.27 -7.28
N VAL A 116 -22.57 -0.14 -7.30
CA VAL A 116 -21.43 0.67 -7.72
C VAL A 116 -20.46 -0.19 -8.53
N ARG A 117 -20.03 0.28 -9.70
CA ARG A 117 -18.87 -0.26 -10.43
C ARG A 117 -17.62 0.48 -9.99
N LEU A 118 -16.61 -0.27 -9.57
CA LEU A 118 -15.32 0.25 -9.14
C LEU A 118 -14.31 0.21 -10.30
N PRO A 119 -13.14 0.85 -10.17
CA PRO A 119 -12.14 0.92 -11.25
C PRO A 119 -11.61 -0.44 -11.75
N GLY A 120 -11.80 -1.52 -10.99
CA GLY A 120 -11.35 -2.86 -11.31
C GLY A 120 -10.04 -3.23 -10.64
N GLY A 121 -9.65 -4.51 -10.76
CA GLY A 121 -8.45 -5.04 -10.14
C GLY A 121 -7.14 -4.53 -10.74
N ALA A 122 -7.13 -4.08 -11.99
CA ALA A 122 -5.93 -3.66 -12.73
C ALA A 122 -4.74 -4.63 -12.47
N GLY A 123 -3.56 -4.10 -12.14
CA GLY A 123 -2.40 -4.92 -11.77
C GLY A 123 -2.57 -5.71 -10.46
N SER A 124 -3.48 -5.32 -9.55
CA SER A 124 -3.70 -6.02 -8.28
C SER A 124 -4.19 -7.45 -8.47
N ALA A 125 -4.96 -7.73 -9.54
CA ALA A 125 -5.43 -9.09 -9.83
C ALA A 125 -4.28 -10.08 -10.13
N VAL A 126 -3.14 -9.55 -10.57
CA VAL A 126 -1.95 -10.33 -10.93
C VAL A 126 -0.88 -10.22 -9.85
N LEU A 127 -0.55 -9.01 -9.40
CA LEU A 127 0.58 -8.77 -8.49
C LEU A 127 0.31 -9.23 -7.05
N ILE A 128 -0.94 -9.22 -6.58
CA ILE A 128 -1.28 -9.72 -5.23
C ILE A 128 -0.94 -11.21 -5.08
N PRO A 129 -1.32 -12.11 -6.00
CA PRO A 129 -0.96 -13.51 -5.88
C PRO A 129 0.51 -13.86 -6.20
N THR A 130 1.29 -12.97 -6.83
CA THR A 130 2.61 -13.37 -7.38
C THR A 130 3.81 -12.59 -6.86
N ALA A 131 3.65 -11.36 -6.35
CA ALA A 131 4.74 -10.71 -5.61
C ALA A 131 5.05 -11.49 -4.33
N LYS A 132 6.31 -11.45 -3.84
CA LYS A 132 6.67 -12.20 -2.62
C LYS A 132 5.88 -11.73 -1.40
N LYS A 133 5.73 -10.40 -1.24
CA LYS A 133 4.82 -9.80 -0.26
C LYS A 133 4.09 -8.59 -0.85
N VAL A 134 2.83 -8.42 -0.46
CA VAL A 134 2.02 -7.25 -0.79
C VAL A 134 1.71 -6.44 0.45
N ILE A 135 1.94 -5.14 0.36
CA ILE A 135 1.49 -4.16 1.35
C ILE A 135 0.32 -3.40 0.75
N ILE A 136 -0.83 -3.48 1.40
CA ILE A 136 -2.00 -2.67 1.08
C ILE A 136 -1.96 -1.41 1.94
N TRP A 137 -2.06 -0.25 1.31
CA TRP A 137 -2.34 0.99 2.02
C TRP A 137 -3.76 1.42 1.71
N ARG A 138 -4.48 1.80 2.75
CA ARG A 138 -5.85 2.29 2.62
C ARG A 138 -6.03 3.48 3.54
N THR A 139 -6.24 4.66 2.97
CA THR A 139 -6.42 5.93 3.71
C THR A 139 -7.80 6.07 4.35
N LYS A 140 -8.72 5.12 4.10
CA LYS A 140 -10.05 5.06 4.71
C LYS A 140 -10.19 3.82 5.57
N HIS A 141 -10.63 3.98 6.82
CA HIS A 141 -10.96 2.89 7.72
C HIS A 141 -12.41 3.06 8.18
N ASP A 142 -13.32 2.25 7.65
CA ASP A 142 -14.72 2.22 8.04
C ASP A 142 -15.32 0.81 7.84
N PRO A 143 -16.48 0.49 8.44
CA PRO A 143 -17.11 -0.82 8.33
C PRO A 143 -17.62 -1.18 6.92
N ARG A 144 -17.56 -0.24 5.96
CA ARG A 144 -17.86 -0.51 4.54
C ARG A 144 -16.60 -0.87 3.75
N THR A 145 -15.43 -0.55 4.30
CA THR A 145 -14.11 -0.86 3.76
C THR A 145 -13.58 -2.16 4.34
N PHE A 146 -13.74 -2.36 5.65
CA PHE A 146 -13.42 -3.61 6.34
C PHE A 146 -14.73 -4.32 6.66
N VAL A 147 -15.10 -5.30 5.84
CA VAL A 147 -16.43 -5.93 5.82
C VAL A 147 -16.34 -7.39 6.24
N ASN A 148 -17.43 -7.94 6.78
CA ASN A 148 -17.47 -9.36 7.13
C ASN A 148 -17.15 -10.28 5.94
N GLU A 149 -17.69 -9.95 4.77
CA GLU A 149 -17.42 -10.62 3.50
C GLU A 149 -17.44 -9.57 2.38
N VAL A 150 -16.52 -9.67 1.44
CA VAL A 150 -16.48 -8.77 0.28
C VAL A 150 -17.60 -9.09 -0.71
N ASP A 151 -18.17 -8.07 -1.36
CA ASP A 151 -19.23 -8.27 -2.36
C ASP A 151 -18.73 -9.02 -3.61
N PHE A 152 -17.43 -8.88 -3.91
CA PHE A 152 -16.76 -9.56 -5.01
C PHE A 152 -15.28 -9.77 -4.69
N VAL A 153 -14.79 -11.01 -4.85
CA VAL A 153 -13.35 -11.29 -4.73
C VAL A 153 -12.66 -10.90 -6.04
N THR A 154 -12.14 -9.68 -6.10
CA THR A 154 -11.31 -9.25 -7.23
C THR A 154 -10.00 -10.00 -7.24
N THR A 155 -9.40 -10.19 -6.07
CA THR A 155 -8.12 -10.87 -5.91
C THR A 155 -7.90 -11.31 -4.46
N ARG A 156 -6.97 -12.25 -4.30
CA ARG A 156 -6.45 -12.79 -3.02
C ARG A 156 -5.05 -13.32 -3.29
N GLY A 157 -4.23 -13.47 -2.25
CA GLY A 157 -2.88 -13.99 -2.43
C GLY A 157 -1.93 -13.55 -1.33
N ASN A 158 -0.75 -13.07 -1.73
CA ASN A 158 0.40 -12.83 -0.86
C ASN A 158 0.31 -11.48 -0.13
N ILE A 159 -0.89 -11.12 0.34
CA ILE A 159 -1.06 -9.98 1.25
C ILE A 159 -0.23 -10.27 2.49
N TRP A 160 0.63 -9.34 2.86
CA TRP A 160 1.39 -9.39 4.10
C TRP A 160 0.81 -8.45 5.13
N LYS A 161 0.54 -7.19 4.74
CA LYS A 161 0.01 -6.17 5.65
C LYS A 161 -1.04 -5.29 4.98
N ILE A 162 -2.00 -4.83 5.78
CA ILE A 162 -2.93 -3.74 5.42
C ILE A 162 -2.73 -2.60 6.43
N ILE A 163 -2.35 -1.42 5.94
CA ILE A 163 -2.02 -0.26 6.77
C ILE A 163 -3.05 0.82 6.53
N THR A 164 -3.63 1.31 7.63
CA THR A 164 -4.73 2.29 7.64
C THR A 164 -4.38 3.49 8.52
N PRO A 165 -5.21 4.55 8.58
CA PRO A 165 -4.98 5.65 9.53
C PRO A 165 -5.05 5.22 10.99
N LEU A 166 -5.71 4.10 11.29
CA LEU A 166 -5.97 3.64 12.66
C LEU A 166 -4.98 2.58 13.13
N CYS A 167 -4.56 1.68 12.24
CA CYS A 167 -3.83 0.47 12.63
C CYS A 167 -3.10 -0.20 11.46
N VAL A 168 -2.29 -1.21 11.82
CA VAL A 168 -1.69 -2.18 10.91
C VAL A 168 -2.33 -3.55 11.16
N PHE A 169 -2.87 -4.15 10.10
CA PHE A 169 -3.19 -5.57 10.06
C PHE A 169 -2.05 -6.35 9.43
N VAL A 170 -1.79 -7.56 9.96
CA VAL A 170 -0.90 -8.56 9.36
C VAL A 170 -1.71 -9.78 8.94
N TYR A 171 -1.48 -10.29 7.74
CA TYR A 171 -2.09 -11.53 7.30
C TYR A 171 -1.24 -12.71 7.76
N LYS A 172 -1.82 -13.58 8.59
CA LYS A 172 -1.16 -14.79 9.09
C LYS A 172 -2.21 -15.85 9.40
N ASN A 173 -1.84 -17.12 9.32
CA ASN A 173 -2.74 -18.25 9.61
C ASN A 173 -4.07 -18.19 8.83
N GLY A 174 -4.04 -17.66 7.60
CA GLY A 174 -5.21 -17.53 6.73
C GLY A 174 -6.17 -16.37 7.09
N LYS A 175 -5.82 -15.51 8.05
CA LYS A 175 -6.67 -14.39 8.49
C LYS A 175 -5.89 -13.09 8.70
N LEU A 176 -6.59 -11.97 8.64
CA LEU A 176 -6.08 -10.68 9.10
C LEU A 176 -6.11 -10.64 10.62
N HIS A 177 -4.95 -10.36 11.21
CA HIS A 177 -4.79 -10.07 12.62
C HIS A 177 -4.43 -8.59 12.80
N LEU A 178 -5.02 -7.92 13.78
CA LEU A 178 -4.55 -6.62 14.25
C LEU A 178 -3.14 -6.83 14.82
N GLU A 179 -2.16 -6.21 14.17
CA GLU A 179 -0.77 -6.28 14.62
C GLU A 179 -0.46 -5.15 15.59
N SER A 180 -0.83 -3.93 15.22
CA SER A 180 -0.54 -2.73 16.02
C SER A 180 -1.55 -1.62 15.75
N ILE A 181 -1.77 -0.78 16.76
CA ILE A 181 -2.61 0.42 16.66
C ILE A 181 -1.71 1.66 16.52
N HIS A 182 -2.13 2.62 15.70
CA HIS A 182 -1.40 3.88 15.58
C HIS A 182 -1.56 4.74 16.84
N PRO A 183 -0.57 5.58 17.18
CA PRO A 183 -0.70 6.53 18.27
C PRO A 183 -1.97 7.37 18.13
N HIS A 184 -2.57 7.70 19.28
CA HIS A 184 -3.83 8.45 19.39
C HIS A 184 -5.10 7.72 18.92
N THR A 185 -5.01 6.46 18.51
CA THR A 185 -6.16 5.58 18.26
C THR A 185 -6.34 4.59 19.41
N THR A 186 -7.59 4.24 19.74
CA THR A 186 -7.91 3.23 20.76
C THR A 186 -8.32 1.90 20.13
N LEU A 187 -8.22 0.80 20.88
CA LEU A 187 -8.74 -0.50 20.44
C LEU A 187 -10.24 -0.42 20.13
N GLU A 188 -11.02 0.23 20.99
CA GLU A 188 -12.46 0.43 20.80
C GLU A 188 -12.78 1.14 19.48
N GLU A 189 -11.97 2.13 19.10
CA GLU A 189 -12.15 2.83 17.82
C GLU A 189 -11.90 1.89 16.62
N VAL A 190 -10.83 1.09 16.67
CA VAL A 190 -10.54 0.10 15.62
C VAL A 190 -11.67 -0.93 15.53
N GLU A 191 -12.13 -1.47 16.65
CA GLU A 191 -13.23 -2.44 16.70
C GLU A 191 -14.52 -1.86 16.11
N LYS A 192 -14.88 -0.63 16.51
CA LYS A 192 -16.09 0.05 16.01
C LYS A 192 -16.04 0.32 14.51
N GLN A 193 -14.86 0.55 13.96
CA GLN A 193 -14.66 0.88 12.55
C GLN A 193 -14.32 -0.35 11.68
N THR A 194 -14.25 -1.55 12.26
CA THR A 194 -13.98 -2.80 11.56
C THR A 194 -15.23 -3.67 11.53
N GLY A 195 -15.71 -4.05 10.33
CA GLY A 195 -16.93 -4.85 10.15
C GLY A 195 -16.77 -6.36 10.39
N PHE A 196 -15.63 -6.80 10.93
CA PHE A 196 -15.36 -8.18 11.32
C PHE A 196 -14.66 -8.24 12.69
N PRO A 197 -14.78 -9.35 13.44
CA PRO A 197 -14.11 -9.51 14.74
C PRO A 197 -12.59 -9.39 14.62
N LEU A 198 -11.98 -8.60 15.51
CA LEU A 198 -10.52 -8.46 15.55
C LEU A 198 -9.86 -9.71 16.12
N LEU A 199 -8.76 -10.12 15.50
CA LEU A 199 -7.86 -11.16 16.00
C LEU A 199 -6.51 -10.53 16.31
N TYR A 200 -5.97 -10.73 17.51
CA TYR A 200 -4.63 -10.26 17.88
C TYR A 200 -4.09 -11.14 19.01
N ASP A 201 -2.77 -11.27 19.10
CA ASP A 201 -2.13 -12.05 20.17
C ASP A 201 -1.85 -11.16 21.38
N GLU A 202 -1.19 -10.02 21.14
CA GLU A 202 -0.90 -8.99 22.12
C GLU A 202 -1.20 -7.62 21.52
N LEU A 203 -1.72 -6.70 22.34
CA LEU A 203 -1.99 -5.34 21.91
C LEU A 203 -0.69 -4.53 21.86
N THR A 204 -0.26 -4.16 20.66
CA THR A 204 0.93 -3.34 20.45
C THR A 204 0.58 -2.01 19.78
N TYR A 205 1.49 -1.04 19.88
CA TYR A 205 1.35 0.27 19.26
C TYR A 205 2.49 0.50 18.28
N THR A 206 2.19 1.11 17.13
CA THR A 206 3.26 1.52 16.21
C THR A 206 4.08 2.64 16.81
N ASN A 207 5.39 2.61 16.58
CA ASN A 207 6.27 3.70 16.98
C ASN A 207 5.85 5.03 16.35
N GLU A 208 6.03 6.10 17.13
CA GLU A 208 5.93 7.46 16.61
C GLU A 208 7.04 7.72 15.56
N PRO A 209 6.75 8.50 14.51
CA PRO A 209 7.78 8.96 13.59
C PRO A 209 8.92 9.67 14.32
N SER A 210 10.15 9.24 14.06
CA SER A 210 11.34 9.92 14.58
C SER A 210 11.49 11.33 13.98
N ILE A 211 12.16 12.22 14.72
CA ILE A 211 12.47 13.58 14.25
C ILE A 211 13.21 13.54 12.90
N GLN A 212 14.13 12.60 12.73
CA GLN A 212 14.90 12.45 11.49
C GLN A 212 14.01 12.05 10.31
N GLN A 213 13.09 11.09 10.49
CA GLN A 213 12.12 10.73 9.46
C GLN A 213 11.24 11.93 9.09
N LEU A 214 10.74 12.69 10.06
CA LEU A 214 9.90 13.86 9.81
C LEU A 214 10.63 14.98 9.06
N GLN A 215 11.90 15.23 9.38
CA GLN A 215 12.75 16.19 8.66
C GLN A 215 12.97 15.72 7.22
N LYS A 216 13.39 14.47 7.02
CA LYS A 216 13.64 13.90 5.70
C LYS A 216 12.37 13.87 4.84
N LEU A 217 11.21 13.58 5.44
CA LEU A 217 9.92 13.59 4.75
C LEU A 217 9.58 14.97 4.18
N LYS A 218 9.88 16.06 4.89
CA LYS A 218 9.71 17.44 4.38
C LYS A 218 10.65 17.75 3.21
N GLU A 219 11.83 17.15 3.16
CA GLU A 219 12.76 17.31 2.03
C GLU A 219 12.29 16.55 0.79
N ILE A 220 11.75 15.33 0.98
CA ILE A 220 11.28 14.42 -0.07
C ILE A 220 9.95 14.88 -0.67
N ASP A 221 9.00 15.24 0.19
CA ASP A 221 7.63 15.64 -0.16
C ASP A 221 7.30 17.04 0.39
N PRO A 222 7.98 18.10 -0.11
CA PRO A 222 7.85 19.46 0.43
C PRO A 222 6.46 20.08 0.22
N LYS A 223 5.66 19.49 -0.67
CA LYS A 223 4.31 19.98 -1.03
C LYS A 223 3.21 19.07 -0.48
N ASP A 224 3.57 18.11 0.36
CA ASP A 224 2.63 17.25 1.09
C ASP A 224 1.70 16.43 0.19
N TYR A 225 2.21 15.95 -0.96
CA TYR A 225 1.41 15.20 -1.92
C TYR A 225 0.83 13.91 -1.35
N ARG A 226 1.47 13.30 -0.35
CA ARG A 226 0.92 12.13 0.34
C ARG A 226 -0.45 12.41 1.01
N SER A 227 -0.71 13.65 1.41
CA SER A 227 -1.97 14.02 2.08
C SER A 227 -3.15 14.09 1.12
N LEU A 228 -2.91 14.20 -0.20
CA LEU A 228 -3.95 14.20 -1.22
C LEU A 228 -4.80 12.92 -1.18
N GLU A 229 -4.21 11.80 -0.78
CA GLU A 229 -4.91 10.51 -0.71
C GLU A 229 -5.89 10.39 0.47
N PHE A 230 -5.89 11.34 1.41
CA PHE A 230 -6.81 11.37 2.55
C PHE A 230 -8.04 12.26 2.31
N LEU A 231 -8.08 12.97 1.18
CA LEU A 231 -9.14 13.94 0.86
C LEU A 231 -10.41 13.30 0.25
N SER A 232 -10.50 11.96 0.20
CA SER A 232 -11.52 11.19 -0.53
C SER A 232 -12.50 10.39 0.34
#